data_AF-A0A961XJI8-F1
#
_entry.id   AF-A0A961XJI8-F1
#
_cell.length_a   1.000
_cell.length_b   1.000
_cell.length_c   1.000
_cell.angle_alpha   90.00
_cell.angle_beta   90.00
_cell.angle_gamma   90.00
#
_symmetry.space_group_name_H-M   'P 1'
#
loop_
_entity.id
_entity.type
_entity.pdbx_description
1 polymer ?
#
loop_
_entity_poly.entity_id
_entity_poly.type
_entity_poly.pdbx_seq_one_letter_code
_entity_poly.pdbx_strand_id
1 'polypeptide(L)'
;MADFVPIAIFLFVLFMLLGTGVWVGLALLGVAFVGMELFTTRPVGDAMMTIIWRSSSSWSLTALPLFIWMGEILFRTRLSEDMFKGLAPWMARLPGGLLHTNVVGCTVFAAVSGSSAATLTTVGKMSIPELRRRNYPEHLVIGTLAGAATLGLMIPPSLTLIVYGVTINESITKLFMAGILPGLVLALMFMCYVMVVSKFSKSYKPDVEPITSFWDKV
;
A
#
# COMPACT_ATOMS: atom_id res chain seq x y z
N MET A 1 -19.97 11.21 -40.92
CA MET A 1 -21.25 10.95 -40.23
C MET A 1 -21.46 9.47 -39.89
N ALA A 2 -20.89 8.52 -40.65
CA ALA A 2 -21.03 7.08 -40.37
C ALA A 2 -20.44 6.63 -39.01
N ASP A 3 -19.39 7.30 -38.51
CA ASP A 3 -18.72 6.90 -37.24
C ASP A 3 -19.41 7.43 -35.98
N PHE A 4 -20.36 8.35 -36.10
CA PHE A 4 -20.98 9.00 -34.94
C PHE A 4 -21.92 8.06 -34.17
N VAL A 5 -22.60 7.15 -34.88
CA VAL A 5 -23.53 6.18 -34.29
C VAL A 5 -22.78 5.10 -33.47
N PRO A 6 -21.71 4.45 -34.00
CA PRO A 6 -20.87 3.54 -33.21
C PRO A 6 -20.28 4.20 -31.96
N ILE A 7 -19.81 5.44 -32.07
CA ILE A 7 -19.24 6.19 -30.94
C ILE A 7 -20.30 6.49 -29.89
N ALA A 8 -21.50 6.92 -30.29
CA ALA A 8 -22.60 7.18 -29.36
C ALA A 8 -23.06 5.91 -28.62
N ILE A 9 -23.15 4.78 -29.32
CA ILE A 9 -23.49 3.49 -28.72
C ILE A 9 -22.40 3.05 -27.73
N PHE A 10 -21.12 3.17 -28.11
CA PHE A 10 -19.99 2.85 -27.24
C PHE A 10 -19.99 3.69 -25.95
N LEU A 11 -20.17 5.01 -26.07
CA LEU A 11 -20.23 5.90 -24.91
C LEU A 11 -21.45 5.62 -24.03
N PHE A 12 -22.61 5.36 -24.63
CA PHE A 12 -23.81 5.01 -23.89
C PHE A 12 -23.61 3.73 -23.06
N VAL A 13 -23.05 2.69 -23.67
CA VAL A 13 -22.75 1.42 -23.01
C VAL A 13 -21.72 1.60 -21.88
N LEU A 14 -20.68 2.41 -22.10
CA LEU A 14 -19.68 2.74 -21.09
C LEU A 14 -20.30 3.41 -19.86
N PHE A 15 -21.07 4.49 -20.06
CA PHE A 15 -21.69 5.22 -18.96
C PHE A 15 -22.80 4.41 -18.27
N MET A 16 -23.54 3.61 -19.02
CA MET A 16 -24.56 2.72 -18.45
C MET A 16 -23.91 1.65 -17.55
N LEU A 17 -22.91 0.92 -18.05
CA LEU A 17 -22.25 -0.15 -17.29
C LEU A 17 -21.56 0.38 -16.04
N LEU A 18 -20.84 1.51 -16.14
CA LEU A 18 -20.23 2.14 -14.97
C LEU A 18 -21.29 2.72 -14.01
N GLY A 19 -22.40 3.23 -14.54
CA GLY A 19 -23.51 3.79 -13.74
C GLY A 19 -24.32 2.75 -12.96
N THR A 20 -24.36 1.49 -13.43
CA THR A 20 -25.05 0.39 -12.72
C THR A 20 -24.31 -0.10 -11.46
N GLY A 21 -23.09 0.36 -11.20
CA GLY A 21 -22.30 -0.05 -10.04
C GLY A 21 -21.75 -1.48 -10.10
N VAL A 22 -21.79 -2.12 -11.27
CA VAL A 22 -21.15 -3.41 -11.52
C VAL A 22 -19.63 -3.26 -11.36
N TRP A 23 -18.96 -4.34 -10.96
CA TRP A 23 -17.51 -4.37 -10.77
C TRP A 23 -16.78 -3.78 -11.99
N VAL A 24 -15.93 -2.78 -11.78
CA VAL A 24 -15.34 -1.96 -12.87
C VAL A 24 -14.65 -2.82 -13.93
N GLY A 25 -13.96 -3.90 -13.52
CA GLY A 25 -13.34 -4.82 -14.47
C GLY A 25 -14.34 -5.53 -15.39
N LEU A 26 -15.49 -5.97 -14.87
CA LEU A 26 -16.55 -6.60 -15.67
C LEU A 26 -17.23 -5.57 -16.58
N ALA A 27 -17.45 -4.35 -16.09
CA ALA A 27 -17.97 -3.25 -16.88
C ALA A 27 -17.05 -2.94 -18.07
N LEU A 28 -15.74 -2.80 -17.84
CA LEU A 28 -14.76 -2.53 -18.90
C LEU A 28 -14.61 -3.70 -19.88
N LEU A 29 -14.74 -4.96 -19.43
CA LEU A 29 -14.78 -6.11 -20.34
C LEU A 29 -16.00 -6.09 -21.26
N GLY A 30 -17.18 -5.74 -20.73
CA GLY A 30 -18.40 -5.58 -21.53
C GLY A 30 -18.28 -4.43 -22.54
N VAL A 31 -17.71 -3.30 -22.12
CA VAL A 31 -17.42 -2.16 -23.00
C VAL A 31 -16.42 -2.54 -24.09
N ALA A 32 -15.38 -3.30 -23.75
CA ALA A 32 -14.39 -3.78 -24.72
C ALA A 32 -15.02 -4.72 -25.76
N PHE A 33 -15.93 -5.61 -25.34
CA PHE A 33 -16.67 -6.48 -26.25
C PHE A 33 -17.49 -5.67 -27.26
N VAL A 34 -18.31 -4.72 -26.78
CA VAL A 34 -19.13 -3.85 -27.63
C VAL A 34 -18.27 -2.96 -28.53
N GLY A 35 -17.17 -2.43 -28.00
CA GLY A 35 -16.22 -1.64 -28.79
C GLY A 35 -15.58 -2.43 -29.92
N MET A 36 -15.14 -3.66 -29.68
CA MET A 36 -14.55 -4.48 -30.72
C MET A 36 -15.56 -4.91 -31.79
N GLU A 37 -16.81 -5.22 -31.41
CA GLU A 37 -17.86 -5.57 -32.37
C GLU A 37 -18.20 -4.39 -33.30
N LEU A 38 -18.22 -3.16 -32.76
CA LEU A 38 -18.60 -1.97 -33.52
C LEU A 38 -17.46 -1.38 -34.38
N PHE A 39 -16.21 -1.50 -33.93
CA PHE A 39 -15.06 -0.83 -34.56
C PHE A 39 -14.09 -1.77 -35.26
N THR A 40 -14.28 -3.09 -35.22
CA THR A 40 -13.33 -4.05 -35.78
C THR A 40 -14.04 -5.23 -36.45
N THR A 41 -13.49 -5.71 -37.57
CA THR A 41 -14.01 -6.86 -38.33
C THR A 41 -13.42 -8.20 -37.89
N ARG A 42 -12.47 -8.19 -36.95
CA ARG A 42 -11.84 -9.38 -36.38
C ARG A 42 -12.81 -10.08 -35.42
N PRO A 43 -12.87 -11.42 -35.39
CA PRO A 43 -13.68 -12.16 -34.42
C PRO A 43 -13.36 -11.73 -32.98
N VAL A 44 -14.35 -11.12 -32.32
CA VAL A 44 -14.20 -10.53 -30.98
C VAL A 44 -13.81 -11.59 -29.95
N GLY A 45 -14.40 -12.78 -30.05
CA GLY A 45 -14.11 -13.91 -29.16
C GLY A 45 -12.62 -14.28 -29.15
N ASP A 46 -12.03 -14.52 -30.32
CA ASP A 46 -10.63 -14.92 -30.44
C ASP A 46 -9.68 -13.79 -29.99
N ALA A 47 -10.00 -12.55 -30.33
CA ALA A 47 -9.23 -11.38 -29.94
C ALA A 47 -9.24 -11.18 -28.41
N MET A 48 -10.42 -11.25 -27.79
CA MET A 48 -10.58 -11.16 -26.34
C MET A 48 -9.87 -12.30 -25.62
N MET A 49 -10.05 -13.54 -26.06
CA MET A 49 -9.41 -14.70 -25.45
C MET A 49 -7.89 -14.56 -25.46
N THR A 50 -7.32 -14.11 -26.58
CA THR A 50 -5.87 -13.88 -26.70
C THR A 50 -5.38 -12.78 -25.74
N ILE A 51 -6.10 -11.65 -25.65
CA ILE A 51 -5.72 -10.53 -24.78
C ILE A 51 -5.85 -10.94 -23.30
N ILE A 52 -6.97 -11.57 -22.92
CA ILE A 52 -7.22 -12.04 -21.55
C ILE A 52 -6.16 -13.06 -21.15
N TRP A 53 -5.85 -14.03 -22.01
CA TRP A 53 -4.82 -15.02 -21.76
C TRP A 53 -3.44 -14.34 -21.59
N ARG A 54 -3.05 -13.47 -22.51
CA ARG A 54 -1.76 -12.79 -22.46
C ARG A 54 -1.60 -11.90 -21.22
N SER A 55 -2.66 -11.18 -20.83
CA SER A 55 -2.64 -10.35 -19.62
C SER A 55 -2.62 -11.19 -18.34
N SER A 56 -3.29 -12.34 -18.32
CA SER A 56 -3.32 -13.24 -17.16
C SER A 56 -2.04 -14.05 -17.00
N SER A 57 -1.37 -14.40 -18.10
CA SER A 57 -0.11 -15.14 -18.12
C SER A 57 1.13 -14.24 -18.22
N SER A 58 1.03 -13.00 -17.72
CA SER A 58 2.15 -12.06 -17.70
C SER A 58 3.25 -12.53 -16.75
N TRP A 59 4.50 -12.52 -17.22
CA TRP A 59 5.69 -12.84 -16.41
C TRP A 59 5.78 -11.99 -15.14
N SER A 60 5.30 -10.75 -15.22
CA SER A 60 5.25 -9.82 -14.10
C SER A 60 4.34 -10.28 -12.95
N LEU A 61 3.28 -11.05 -13.24
CA LEU A 61 2.37 -11.58 -12.22
C LEU A 61 3.02 -12.72 -11.41
N THR A 62 4.03 -13.40 -11.94
CA THR A 62 4.83 -14.40 -11.21
C THR A 62 5.53 -13.80 -9.99
N ALA A 63 5.79 -12.48 -9.98
CA ALA A 63 6.34 -11.80 -8.83
C ALA A 63 5.35 -11.76 -7.64
N LEU A 64 4.03 -11.73 -7.89
CA LEU A 64 3.02 -11.63 -6.82
C LEU A 64 3.09 -12.80 -5.83
N PRO A 65 3.06 -14.10 -6.25
CA PRO A 65 3.21 -15.21 -5.33
C PRO A 65 4.52 -15.18 -4.54
N LEU A 66 5.64 -14.81 -5.17
CA LEU A 66 6.95 -14.75 -4.52
C LEU A 66 6.98 -13.66 -3.44
N PHE A 67 6.40 -12.49 -3.70
CA PHE A 67 6.29 -11.41 -2.72
C PHE A 67 5.32 -11.77 -1.59
N ILE A 68 4.19 -12.42 -1.89
CA ILE A 68 3.27 -12.92 -0.86
C ILE A 68 3.97 -13.95 0.03
N TRP A 69 4.72 -14.88 -0.57
CA TRP A 69 5.47 -15.90 0.18
C TRP A 69 6.55 -15.30 1.07
N MET A 70 7.32 -14.33 0.55
CA MET A 70 8.29 -13.57 1.33
C MET A 70 7.62 -12.82 2.49
N GLY A 71 6.50 -12.15 2.22
CA GLY A 71 5.70 -11.46 3.25
C GLY A 71 5.22 -12.41 4.35
N GLU A 72 4.79 -13.62 3.99
CA GLU A 72 4.38 -14.67 4.94
C GLU A 72 5.58 -15.18 5.77
N ILE A 73 6.77 -15.32 5.19
CA ILE A 73 7.99 -15.67 5.94
C ILE A 73 8.31 -14.57 6.97
N LEU A 74 8.28 -13.30 6.57
CA LEU A 74 8.49 -12.18 7.51
C LEU A 74 7.42 -12.12 8.59
N PHE A 75 6.18 -12.46 8.26
CA PHE A 75 5.07 -12.51 9.20
C PHE A 75 5.23 -13.62 10.25
N ARG A 76 5.69 -14.80 9.82
CA ARG A 76 5.84 -15.97 10.71
C ARG A 76 7.17 -16.02 11.47
N THR A 77 8.13 -15.17 11.10
CA THR A 77 9.42 -15.07 11.79
C THR A 77 9.40 -13.92 12.81
N ARG A 78 10.35 -13.95 13.76
CA ARG A 78 10.52 -12.88 14.76
C ARG A 78 11.18 -11.62 14.21
N LEU A 79 11.50 -11.58 12.91
CA LEU A 79 12.19 -10.46 12.28
C LEU A 79 11.45 -9.13 12.49
N SER A 80 10.11 -9.17 12.41
CA SER A 80 9.26 -7.99 12.62
C SER A 80 9.36 -7.45 14.06
N GLU A 81 9.44 -8.35 15.04
CA GLU A 81 9.58 -7.99 16.45
C GLU A 81 10.97 -7.44 16.75
N ASP A 82 12.00 -8.11 16.24
CA ASP A 82 13.39 -7.71 16.45
C ASP A 82 13.68 -6.36 15.76
N MET A 83 13.12 -6.12 14.57
CA MET A 83 13.19 -4.85 13.89
C MET A 83 12.54 -3.71 14.71
N PHE A 84 11.34 -3.92 15.25
CA PHE A 84 10.67 -2.89 16.04
C PHE A 84 11.42 -2.61 17.36
N LYS A 85 11.90 -3.65 18.05
CA LYS A 85 12.77 -3.52 19.22
C LYS A 85 14.05 -2.76 18.89
N GLY A 86 14.66 -3.01 17.74
CA GLY A 86 15.86 -2.32 17.27
C GLY A 86 15.60 -0.84 16.92
N LEU A 87 14.42 -0.51 16.39
CA LEU A 87 14.05 0.86 16.03
C LEU A 87 13.65 1.73 17.23
N ALA A 88 13.01 1.12 18.24
CA ALA A 88 12.50 1.84 19.42
C ALA A 88 13.54 2.75 20.11
N PRO A 89 14.79 2.30 20.41
CA PRO A 89 15.82 3.14 21.02
C PRO A 89 16.25 4.37 20.20
N TRP A 90 16.13 4.28 18.88
CA TRP A 90 16.49 5.38 17.97
C TRP A 90 15.38 6.42 17.93
N MET A 91 14.13 5.95 17.90
CA MET A 91 12.94 6.80 17.82
C MET A 91 12.57 7.45 19.15
N ALA A 92 12.99 6.84 20.27
CA ALA A 92 12.74 7.33 21.63
C ALA A 92 13.22 8.76 21.91
N ARG A 93 14.24 9.22 21.18
CA ARG A 93 14.81 10.57 21.33
C ARG A 93 14.04 11.65 20.56
N LEU A 94 13.13 11.28 19.68
CA LEU A 94 12.38 12.22 18.85
C LEU A 94 11.17 12.80 19.62
N PRO A 95 10.79 14.08 19.39
CA PRO A 95 9.57 14.63 19.93
C PRO A 95 8.38 13.85 19.34
N GLY A 96 7.66 13.10 20.17
CA GLY A 96 6.67 12.10 19.74
C GLY A 96 6.99 10.67 20.18
N GLY A 97 8.20 10.42 20.69
CA GLY A 97 8.61 9.14 21.30
C GLY A 97 8.34 7.94 20.39
N LEU A 98 7.90 6.84 21.00
CA LEU A 98 7.64 5.58 20.31
C LEU A 98 6.54 5.59 19.24
N LEU A 99 5.74 6.65 19.08
CA LEU A 99 4.81 6.75 17.94
C LEU A 99 5.55 6.79 16.60
N HIS A 100 6.78 7.33 16.57
CA HIS A 100 7.63 7.28 15.37
C HIS A 100 8.02 5.86 15.00
N THR A 101 8.10 4.94 15.98
CA THR A 101 8.37 3.52 15.74
C THR A 101 7.23 2.86 14.95
N ASN A 102 5.98 3.32 15.08
CA ASN A 102 4.90 2.88 14.19
C ASN A 102 5.12 3.33 12.76
N VAL A 103 5.45 4.61 12.56
CA VAL A 103 5.65 5.16 11.21
C VAL A 103 6.82 4.48 10.52
N VAL A 104 7.98 4.45 11.17
CA VAL A 104 9.20 3.85 10.61
C VAL A 104 9.07 2.33 10.51
N GLY A 105 8.52 1.67 11.53
CA GLY A 105 8.29 0.23 11.53
C GLY A 105 7.35 -0.20 10.40
N CYS A 106 6.23 0.52 10.20
CA CYS A 106 5.34 0.29 9.07
C CYS A 106 6.01 0.62 7.73
N THR A 107 6.84 1.67 7.65
CA THR A 107 7.57 2.05 6.43
C THR A 107 8.54 0.94 5.99
N VAL A 108 9.34 0.41 6.93
CA VAL A 108 10.31 -0.65 6.63
C VAL A 108 9.59 -1.97 6.36
N PHE A 109 8.57 -2.31 7.14
CA PHE A 109 7.79 -3.54 6.91
C PHE A 109 6.96 -3.48 5.62
N ALA A 110 6.48 -2.29 5.24
CA ALA A 110 5.86 -2.02 3.95
C ALA A 110 6.83 -2.32 2.81
N ALA A 111 8.08 -1.85 2.94
CA ALA A 111 9.19 -2.09 2.02
C ALA A 111 9.64 -3.55 1.93
N VAL A 112 9.00 -4.48 2.63
CA VAL A 112 9.29 -5.92 2.47
C VAL A 112 8.00 -6.70 2.21
N SER A 113 6.91 -6.44 2.94
CA SER A 113 5.66 -7.19 2.79
C SER A 113 4.81 -6.78 1.58
N GLY A 114 4.91 -5.53 1.12
CA GLY A 114 4.11 -4.99 0.02
C GLY A 114 2.59 -5.05 0.22
N SER A 115 2.13 -5.20 1.48
CA SER A 115 0.73 -5.36 1.85
C SER A 115 0.39 -4.54 3.08
N SER A 116 -0.57 -3.61 2.94
CA SER A 116 -1.05 -2.76 4.05
C SER A 116 -1.77 -3.54 5.13
N ALA A 117 -2.59 -4.53 4.76
CA ALA A 117 -3.32 -5.36 5.73
C ALA A 117 -2.36 -6.24 6.55
N ALA A 118 -1.34 -6.81 5.90
CA ALA A 118 -0.30 -7.57 6.58
C ALA A 118 0.50 -6.65 7.52
N THR A 119 0.94 -5.48 7.02
CA THR A 119 1.70 -4.50 7.80
C THR A 119 0.95 -4.06 9.07
N LEU A 120 -0.33 -3.71 8.95
CA LEU A 120 -1.16 -3.31 10.08
C LEU A 120 -1.30 -4.44 11.11
N THR A 121 -1.50 -5.67 10.64
CA THR A 121 -1.67 -6.83 11.52
C THR A 121 -0.38 -7.17 12.29
N THR A 122 0.77 -7.12 11.62
CA THR A 122 2.07 -7.44 12.23
C THR A 122 2.52 -6.37 13.20
N VAL A 123 2.61 -5.12 12.73
CA VAL A 123 3.12 -4.00 13.54
C VAL A 123 2.11 -3.67 14.64
N GLY A 124 0.81 -3.77 14.36
CA GLY A 124 -0.25 -3.50 15.32
C GLY A 124 -0.27 -4.46 16.52
N LYS A 125 -0.08 -5.76 16.29
CA LYS A 125 -0.03 -6.76 17.36
C LYS A 125 1.05 -6.48 18.41
N MET A 126 2.14 -5.85 17.99
CA MET A 126 3.27 -5.53 18.87
C MET A 126 3.21 -4.10 19.42
N SER A 127 2.91 -3.12 18.57
CA SER A 127 2.96 -1.70 18.96
C SER A 127 1.81 -1.26 19.86
N ILE A 128 0.58 -1.74 19.61
CA ILE A 128 -0.60 -1.35 20.39
C ILE A 128 -0.44 -1.68 21.88
N PRO A 129 -0.11 -2.92 22.29
CA PRO A 129 0.05 -3.22 23.72
C PRO A 129 1.19 -2.42 24.37
N GLU A 130 2.29 -2.21 23.66
CA GLU A 130 3.45 -1.46 24.18
C GLU A 130 3.14 0.03 24.36
N LEU A 131 2.49 0.67 23.38
CA LEU A 131 2.10 2.08 23.46
C LEU A 131 0.99 2.31 24.49
N ARG A 132 0.01 1.41 24.59
CA ARG A 132 -1.03 1.48 25.63
C ARG A 132 -0.45 1.35 27.03
N ARG A 133 0.52 0.45 27.24
CA ARG A 133 1.20 0.27 28.53
C ARG A 133 1.90 1.55 28.99
N ARG A 134 2.35 2.38 28.05
CA ARG A 134 3.06 3.66 28.31
C ARG A 134 2.14 4.89 28.28
N ASN A 135 0.83 4.70 28.39
CA ASN A 135 -0.17 5.76 28.46
C ASN A 135 -0.20 6.69 27.23
N TYR A 136 0.11 6.18 26.03
CA TYR A 136 -0.08 6.94 24.79
C TYR A 136 -1.57 7.14 24.46
N PRO A 137 -1.98 8.30 23.90
CA PRO A 137 -3.37 8.52 23.52
C PRO A 137 -3.84 7.54 22.45
N GLU A 138 -4.91 6.79 22.73
CA GLU A 138 -5.41 5.70 21.88
C GLU A 138 -5.67 6.13 20.43
N HIS A 139 -6.24 7.32 20.23
CA HIS A 139 -6.53 7.86 18.89
C HIS A 139 -5.24 8.09 18.07
N LEU A 140 -4.12 8.46 18.70
CA LEU A 140 -2.84 8.59 18.02
C LEU A 140 -2.21 7.24 17.74
N VAL A 141 -2.32 6.29 18.67
CA VAL A 141 -1.80 4.92 18.48
C VAL A 141 -2.45 4.28 17.26
N ILE A 142 -3.79 4.27 17.21
CA ILE A 142 -4.54 3.70 16.10
C ILE A 142 -4.33 4.53 14.82
N GLY A 143 -4.40 5.86 14.91
CA GLY A 143 -4.29 6.74 13.75
C GLY A 143 -2.93 6.67 13.05
N THR A 144 -1.84 6.66 13.81
CA THR A 144 -0.48 6.54 13.27
C THR A 144 -0.23 5.16 12.68
N LEU A 145 -0.72 4.09 13.31
CA LEU A 145 -0.62 2.74 12.79
C LEU A 145 -1.41 2.56 11.48
N ALA A 146 -2.68 2.97 11.49
CA ALA A 146 -3.56 2.86 10.33
C ALA A 146 -3.07 3.70 9.14
N GLY A 147 -2.64 4.95 9.42
CA GLY A 147 -2.07 5.83 8.40
C GLY A 147 -0.73 5.33 7.86
N ALA A 148 0.20 4.95 8.72
CA ALA A 148 1.51 4.48 8.26
C ALA A 148 1.43 3.13 7.52
N ALA A 149 0.48 2.25 7.85
CA ALA A 149 0.29 1.00 7.13
C ALA A 149 -0.11 1.21 5.66
N THR A 150 -0.71 2.35 5.28
CA THR A 150 -1.03 2.64 3.87
C THR A 150 0.23 2.89 3.04
N LEU A 151 1.38 3.19 3.65
CA LEU A 151 2.67 3.28 2.95
C LEU A 151 3.04 1.95 2.30
N GLY A 152 2.49 0.83 2.78
CA GLY A 152 2.56 -0.51 2.17
C GLY A 152 2.12 -0.56 0.71
N LEU A 153 1.27 0.36 0.28
CA LEU A 153 0.81 0.44 -1.11
C LEU A 153 1.84 1.11 -2.01
N MET A 154 2.72 1.95 -1.47
CA MET A 154 3.55 2.86 -2.26
C MET A 154 5.04 2.54 -2.18
N ILE A 155 5.53 2.06 -1.04
CA ILE A 155 6.96 1.76 -0.84
C ILE A 155 7.28 0.39 -1.46
N PRO A 156 8.25 0.30 -2.39
CA PRO A 156 8.61 -0.97 -3.03
C PRO A 156 9.24 -1.98 -2.06
N PRO A 157 8.98 -3.29 -2.25
CA PRO A 157 8.09 -3.89 -3.23
C PRO A 157 6.63 -3.75 -2.79
N SER A 158 5.75 -3.37 -3.73
CA SER A 158 4.31 -3.19 -3.46
C SER A 158 3.48 -4.07 -4.40
N LEU A 159 2.63 -4.93 -3.83
CA LEU A 159 1.73 -5.79 -4.60
C LEU A 159 0.76 -4.94 -5.43
N THR A 160 0.29 -3.83 -4.86
CA THR A 160 -0.63 -2.89 -5.53
C THR A 160 0.03 -2.24 -6.75
N LEU A 161 1.29 -1.82 -6.65
CA LEU A 161 2.04 -1.26 -7.79
C LEU A 161 2.29 -2.32 -8.88
N ILE A 162 2.50 -3.58 -8.51
CA ILE A 162 2.63 -4.67 -9.50
C ILE A 162 1.32 -4.86 -10.26
N VAL A 163 0.20 -5.02 -9.55
CA VAL A 163 -1.12 -5.19 -10.19
C VAL A 163 -1.46 -3.98 -11.06
N TYR A 164 -1.22 -2.77 -10.56
CA TYR A 164 -1.43 -1.53 -11.32
C TYR A 164 -0.56 -1.48 -12.57
N GLY A 165 0.76 -1.71 -12.46
CA GLY A 165 1.69 -1.69 -13.58
C GLY A 165 1.33 -2.71 -14.66
N VAL A 166 0.94 -3.93 -14.26
CA VAL A 166 0.46 -4.95 -15.21
C VAL A 166 -0.83 -4.51 -15.91
N THR A 167 -1.74 -3.85 -15.18
CA THR A 167 -3.03 -3.39 -15.73
C THR A 167 -2.84 -2.30 -16.79
N ILE A 168 -1.94 -1.35 -16.57
CA ILE A 168 -1.67 -0.25 -17.50
C ILE A 168 -0.52 -0.54 -18.49
N ASN A 169 0.00 -1.77 -18.49
CA ASN A 169 1.14 -2.20 -19.32
C ASN A 169 2.40 -1.34 -19.15
N GLU A 170 2.64 -0.84 -17.94
CA GLU A 170 3.82 -0.03 -17.62
C GLU A 170 4.92 -0.84 -16.96
N SER A 171 6.14 -0.31 -17.04
CA SER A 171 7.30 -0.93 -16.38
C SER A 171 7.17 -0.87 -14.86
N ILE A 172 7.06 -2.03 -14.23
CA ILE A 172 7.01 -2.18 -12.76
C ILE A 172 8.23 -1.54 -12.10
N THR A 173 9.42 -1.73 -12.68
CA THR A 173 10.66 -1.15 -12.14
C THR A 173 10.61 0.38 -12.13
N LYS A 174 10.10 1.01 -13.19
CA LYS A 174 9.91 2.46 -13.22
C LYS A 174 8.90 2.90 -12.16
N LEU A 175 7.81 2.16 -12.02
CA LEU A 175 6.76 2.45 -11.04
C LEU A 175 7.26 2.33 -9.60
N PHE A 176 8.11 1.33 -9.32
CA PHE A 176 8.78 1.18 -8.04
C PHE A 176 9.71 2.35 -7.76
N MET A 177 10.58 2.72 -8.70
CA MET A 177 11.46 3.88 -8.54
C MET A 177 10.67 5.17 -8.33
N ALA A 178 9.55 5.34 -9.04
CA ALA A 178 8.65 6.47 -8.88
C ALA A 178 7.95 6.49 -7.52
N GLY A 179 7.68 5.33 -6.92
CA GLY A 179 7.01 5.19 -5.61
C GLY A 179 7.90 5.51 -4.40
N ILE A 180 9.24 5.41 -4.53
CA ILE A 180 10.16 5.65 -3.41
C ILE A 180 10.06 7.07 -2.89
N LEU A 181 10.16 8.07 -3.78
CA LEU A 181 10.14 9.48 -3.40
C LEU A 181 8.84 9.87 -2.67
N PRO A 182 7.63 9.64 -3.22
CA PRO A 182 6.39 9.96 -2.52
C PRO A 182 6.19 9.10 -1.26
N GLY A 183 6.68 7.85 -1.26
CA GLY A 183 6.77 6.96 -0.09
C GLY A 183 7.47 7.63 1.09
N LEU A 184 8.70 8.07 0.86
CA LEU A 184 9.53 8.73 1.87
C LEU A 184 8.97 10.09 2.28
N VAL A 185 8.45 10.87 1.33
CA VAL A 185 7.81 12.16 1.64
C VAL A 185 6.62 11.95 2.57
N LEU A 186 5.75 10.97 2.30
CA LEU A 186 4.58 10.71 3.13
C LEU A 186 4.97 10.16 4.51
N ALA A 187 5.99 9.30 4.58
CA ALA A 187 6.56 8.84 5.86
C ALA A 187 7.11 10.01 6.70
N LEU A 188 7.84 10.94 6.07
CA LEU A 188 8.32 12.16 6.71
C LEU A 188 7.17 13.06 7.16
N MET A 189 6.12 13.23 6.34
CA MET A 189 4.94 14.00 6.72
C MET A 189 4.23 13.40 7.93
N PHE A 190 4.10 12.07 8.02
CA PHE A 190 3.55 11.42 9.20
C PHE A 190 4.42 11.63 10.45
N MET A 191 5.75 11.53 10.34
CA MET A 191 6.65 11.85 11.45
C MET A 191 6.54 13.32 11.87
N CYS A 192 6.50 14.26 10.92
CA CYS A 192 6.29 15.68 11.21
C CYS A 192 4.94 15.92 11.91
N TYR A 193 3.87 15.26 11.46
CA TYR A 193 2.57 15.36 12.08
C TYR A 193 2.59 14.88 13.54
N VAL A 194 3.19 13.72 13.81
CA VAL A 194 3.37 13.18 15.18
C VAL A 194 4.16 14.16 16.04
N MET A 195 5.22 14.76 15.49
CA MET A 195 6.04 15.75 16.19
C MET A 195 5.26 17.01 16.58
N VAL A 196 4.47 17.54 15.64
CA VAL A 196 3.62 18.72 15.87
C VAL A 196 2.56 18.40 16.92
N VAL A 197 1.83 17.29 16.77
CA VAL A 197 0.79 16.92 17.73
C VAL A 197 1.36 16.67 19.12
N SER A 198 2.52 16.02 19.21
CA SER A 198 3.21 15.77 20.49
C SER A 198 3.58 17.08 21.21
N LYS A 199 3.99 18.12 20.47
CA LYS A 199 4.42 19.40 21.05
C LYS A 199 3.25 20.31 21.43
N PHE A 200 2.13 20.26 20.69
CA PHE A 200 1.01 21.17 20.87
C PHE A 200 -0.19 20.56 21.63
N SER A 201 -0.29 19.24 21.73
CA SER A 201 -1.41 18.60 22.41
C SER A 201 -1.22 18.58 23.93
N LYS A 202 -2.13 19.24 24.65
CA LYS A 202 -2.19 19.24 26.13
C LYS A 202 -2.50 17.85 26.73
N SER A 203 -3.09 16.96 25.94
CA SER A 203 -3.43 15.58 26.33
C SER A 203 -2.28 14.59 26.10
N TYR A 204 -1.14 15.05 25.57
CA TYR A 204 0.00 14.21 25.24
C TYR A 204 0.94 14.09 26.44
N LYS A 205 0.73 13.05 27.27
CA LYS A 205 1.54 12.77 28.46
C LYS A 205 1.94 11.28 28.54
N PRO A 206 2.67 10.74 27.56
CA PRO A 206 3.21 9.40 27.68
C PRO A 206 4.27 9.34 28.78
N ASP A 207 4.48 8.16 29.35
CA ASP A 207 5.53 7.93 30.34
C ASP A 207 6.91 8.20 29.70
N VAL A 208 7.77 8.94 30.44
CA VAL A 208 9.09 9.36 29.93
C VAL A 208 9.94 8.15 29.62
N GLU A 209 10.45 8.10 28.39
CA GLU A 209 11.22 6.95 27.91
C GLU A 209 12.63 6.96 28.49
N PRO A 210 13.13 5.81 29.01
CA PRO A 210 14.50 5.73 29.49
C PRO A 210 15.46 5.97 28.32
N ILE A 211 16.30 7.00 28.44
CA ILE A 211 17.29 7.35 27.44
C ILE A 211 18.36 6.25 27.44
N THR A 212 18.34 5.37 26.44
CA THR A 212 19.39 4.36 26.25
C THR A 212 20.67 4.99 25.69
N SER A 213 21.83 4.54 26.20
CA SER A 213 23.15 4.95 25.73
C SER A 213 23.43 4.39 24.33
N PHE A 214 24.34 5.00 23.56
CA PHE A 214 24.70 4.51 22.21
C PHE A 214 25.20 3.05 22.24
N TRP A 215 25.86 2.64 23.33
CA TRP A 215 26.34 1.28 23.55
C TRP A 215 25.24 0.26 23.92
N ASP A 216 24.05 0.72 24.33
CA ASP A 216 22.88 -0.14 24.56
C ASP A 216 22.02 -0.31 23.28
N LYS A 217 22.36 0.41 22.20
CA LYS A 217 21.60 0.47 20.94
C LYS A 217 22.19 -0.38 19.81
N VAL A 218 23.43 -0.83 19.95
CA VAL A 218 24.22 -1.61 18.99
C VAL A 218 24.38 -3.02 19.53
#